data_AF-A0A8H5CWQ4-F1
#
_entry.id   AF-A0A8H5CWQ4-F1
#
_cell.length_a   1.000
_cell.length_b   1.000
_cell.length_c   1.000
_cell.angle_alpha   90.00
_cell.angle_beta   90.00
_cell.angle_gamma   90.00
#
_symmetry.space_group_name_H-M   'P 1'
#
loop_
_entity.id
_entity.type
_entity.pdbx_description
1 polymer ?
#
loop_
_entity_poly.entity_id
_entity_poly.type
_entity_poly.pdbx_seq_one_letter_code
_entity_poly.pdbx_strand_id
1 'polypeptide(L)'
;MPEYTSKDPGHVAAGYKATIHNKNTSNEAKEHASEQLDKMGIHEFDQPSQEASTNTRSRSPTKHTADVEGKNEGNVIGGYKATLKNPRVSKEAKQHAETELEDRGVDLEPYEEETKEL
;
A
#
# COMPACT_ATOMS: atom_id res chain seq x y z
N MET A 1 -30.87 9.94 -15.18
CA MET A 1 -31.02 8.68 -14.44
C MET A 1 -29.70 7.94 -14.48
N PRO A 2 -29.07 7.58 -13.36
CA PRO A 2 -27.86 6.75 -13.40
C PRO A 2 -28.27 5.29 -13.67
N GLU A 3 -27.82 4.77 -14.81
CA GLU A 3 -27.88 3.36 -15.19
C GLU A 3 -27.19 2.50 -14.12
N TYR A 4 -27.91 1.52 -13.57
CA TYR A 4 -27.36 0.58 -12.60
C TYR A 4 -26.48 -0.41 -13.35
N THR A 5 -25.18 -0.13 -13.37
CA THR A 5 -24.15 -0.90 -14.07
C THR A 5 -24.28 -2.39 -13.79
N SER A 6 -24.47 -3.20 -14.83
CA SER A 6 -24.33 -4.66 -14.77
C SER A 6 -23.05 -5.00 -14.01
N LYS A 7 -23.18 -5.79 -12.94
CA LYS A 7 -22.03 -6.12 -12.08
C LYS A 7 -20.97 -6.80 -12.94
N ASP A 8 -19.73 -6.34 -12.79
CA ASP A 8 -18.58 -6.97 -13.42
C ASP A 8 -18.45 -8.41 -12.88
N PRO A 9 -18.54 -9.44 -13.73
CA PRO A 9 -18.44 -10.84 -13.31
C PRO A 9 -17.17 -11.14 -12.51
N GLY A 10 -16.05 -10.47 -12.81
CA GLY A 10 -14.80 -10.61 -12.08
C GLY A 10 -14.88 -10.09 -10.64
N HIS A 11 -15.62 -9.00 -10.40
CA HIS A 11 -15.84 -8.50 -9.04
C HIS A 11 -16.76 -9.42 -8.24
N VAL A 12 -17.79 -9.96 -8.88
CA VAL A 12 -18.71 -10.90 -8.24
C VAL A 12 -17.96 -12.18 -7.83
N ALA A 13 -17.13 -12.71 -8.72
CA ALA A 13 -16.27 -13.84 -8.45
C ALA A 13 -15.28 -13.58 -7.31
N ALA A 14 -14.64 -12.40 -7.29
CA ALA A 14 -13.73 -12.02 -6.20
C ALA A 14 -14.45 -12.01 -4.84
N GLY A 15 -15.69 -11.55 -4.79
CA GLY A 15 -16.53 -11.57 -3.59
C GLY A 15 -16.81 -13.00 -3.09
N TYR A 16 -17.19 -13.91 -3.98
CA TYR A 16 -17.40 -15.32 -3.62
C TYR A 16 -16.12 -15.99 -3.14
N LYS A 17 -14.98 -15.70 -3.78
CA LYS A 17 -13.66 -16.19 -3.33
C LYS A 17 -13.30 -15.72 -1.92
N ALA A 18 -13.60 -14.45 -1.60
CA ALA A 18 -13.40 -13.91 -0.26
C ALA A 18 -14.25 -14.65 0.79
N THR A 19 -15.50 -14.99 0.46
CA THR A 19 -16.38 -15.79 1.33
C THR A 19 -15.75 -17.15 1.64
N ILE A 20 -15.25 -17.87 0.64
CA ILE A 20 -14.64 -19.21 0.82
C ILE A 20 -13.46 -19.17 1.80
N HIS A 21 -12.59 -18.15 1.69
CA HIS A 21 -11.41 -18.02 2.54
C HIS A 21 -11.67 -17.40 3.91
N ASN A 22 -12.83 -16.77 4.13
CA ASN A 22 -13.15 -16.14 5.40
C ASN A 22 -13.48 -17.19 6.46
N LYS A 23 -12.67 -17.28 7.52
CA LYS A 23 -12.84 -18.21 8.65
C LYS A 23 -14.15 -18.01 9.41
N ASN A 24 -14.73 -16.80 9.37
CA ASN A 24 -15.95 -16.44 10.09
C ASN A 24 -17.23 -16.71 9.29
N THR A 25 -17.13 -17.30 8.09
CA THR A 25 -18.30 -17.67 7.28
C THR A 25 -18.71 -19.11 7.53
N SER A 26 -20.01 -19.38 7.45
CA SER A 26 -20.57 -20.73 7.62
C SER A 26 -20.19 -21.63 6.44
N ASN A 27 -20.15 -22.94 6.69
CA ASN A 27 -19.84 -23.93 5.64
C ASN A 27 -20.85 -23.87 4.49
N GLU A 28 -22.13 -23.73 4.79
CA GLU A 28 -23.21 -23.56 3.79
C GLU A 28 -22.97 -22.34 2.88
N ALA A 29 -22.49 -21.21 3.45
CA ALA A 29 -22.18 -20.02 2.66
C ALA A 29 -20.96 -20.22 1.75
N LYS A 30 -19.98 -21.02 2.19
CA LYS A 30 -18.78 -21.35 1.40
C LYS A 30 -19.12 -22.30 0.25
N GLU A 31 -19.94 -23.31 0.51
CA GLU A 31 -20.43 -24.25 -0.50
C GLU A 31 -21.20 -23.51 -1.59
N HIS A 32 -22.16 -22.67 -1.20
CA HIS A 32 -22.91 -21.84 -2.15
C HIS A 32 -21.99 -20.90 -2.94
N ALA A 33 -20.99 -20.28 -2.29
CA ALA A 33 -20.01 -19.43 -3.00
C ALA A 33 -19.19 -20.23 -4.02
N SER A 34 -18.82 -21.47 -3.71
CA SER A 34 -18.13 -22.37 -4.64
C SER A 34 -18.98 -22.68 -5.86
N GLU A 35 -20.23 -23.09 -5.65
CA GLU A 35 -21.14 -23.38 -6.77
C GLU A 35 -21.34 -22.17 -7.69
N GLN A 36 -21.38 -20.96 -7.13
CA GLN A 36 -21.54 -19.75 -7.94
C GLN A 36 -20.30 -19.45 -8.78
N LEU A 37 -19.10 -19.74 -8.27
CA LEU A 37 -17.87 -19.67 -9.06
C LEU A 37 -17.88 -20.70 -10.20
N ASP A 38 -18.36 -21.92 -9.93
CA ASP A 38 -18.47 -22.98 -10.93
C ASP A 38 -19.50 -22.65 -12.01
N LYS A 39 -20.66 -22.10 -11.62
CA LYS A 39 -21.70 -21.60 -12.54
C LYS A 39 -21.17 -20.48 -13.44
N MET A 40 -20.22 -19.69 -12.95
CA MET A 40 -19.55 -18.64 -13.72
C MET A 40 -18.41 -19.18 -14.60
N GLY A 41 -18.14 -20.49 -14.58
CA GLY A 41 -17.04 -21.11 -15.32
C GLY A 41 -15.66 -20.77 -14.75
N ILE A 42 -15.60 -20.32 -13.49
CA ILE A 42 -14.35 -20.00 -12.79
C ILE A 42 -13.94 -21.22 -11.98
N HIS A 43 -13.67 -22.31 -12.68
CA HIS A 43 -13.15 -23.56 -12.14
C HIS A 43 -11.65 -23.59 -12.45
N GLU A 44 -10.80 -23.43 -11.43
CA GLU A 44 -9.32 -23.53 -11.51
C GLU A 44 -8.60 -22.58 -12.50
N PHE A 45 -8.14 -21.43 -11.99
CA PHE A 45 -6.78 -20.99 -12.36
C PHE A 45 -5.84 -21.71 -11.40
N ASP A 46 -5.36 -22.88 -11.80
CA ASP A 46 -4.29 -23.61 -11.11
C ASP A 46 -2.99 -22.81 -11.22
N GLN A 47 -2.84 -21.80 -10.36
CA GLN A 47 -1.58 -21.41 -9.76
C GLN A 47 -1.87 -20.69 -8.43
N PRO A 48 -1.19 -21.03 -7.32
CA PRO A 48 -0.97 -20.09 -6.24
C PRO A 48 0.02 -19.04 -6.75
N SER A 49 -0.39 -18.17 -7.67
CA SER A 49 0.29 -16.90 -7.77
C SER A 49 -0.10 -16.15 -6.50
N GLN A 50 0.89 -15.95 -5.62
CA GLN A 50 0.85 -14.89 -4.63
C GLN A 50 0.88 -13.54 -5.34
N GLU A 51 -0.08 -13.32 -6.23
CA GLU A 51 -0.33 -12.05 -6.86
C GLU A 51 -1.74 -11.69 -6.48
N ALA A 52 -1.84 -11.21 -5.24
CA ALA A 52 -2.83 -10.19 -4.91
C ALA A 52 -2.70 -9.11 -5.99
N SER A 53 -3.53 -9.24 -7.03
CA SER A 53 -3.81 -8.22 -8.00
C SER A 53 -4.46 -7.07 -7.24
N THR A 54 -3.59 -6.26 -6.65
CA THR A 54 -3.91 -4.97 -6.07
C THR A 54 -4.19 -4.06 -7.25
N ASN A 55 -5.40 -4.17 -7.80
CA ASN A 55 -5.98 -3.09 -8.59
C ASN A 55 -6.33 -1.93 -7.64
N THR A 56 -5.30 -1.38 -7.00
CA THR A 56 -5.34 -0.01 -6.51
C THR A 56 -5.18 0.87 -7.74
N ARG A 57 -6.19 1.69 -7.98
CA ARG A 57 -6.28 2.68 -9.05
C ARG A 57 -4.91 3.25 -9.39
N SER A 58 -4.55 3.22 -10.67
CA SER A 58 -3.42 3.89 -11.29
C SER A 58 -2.93 5.14 -10.55
N ARG A 59 -2.00 4.96 -9.62
CA ARG A 59 -0.88 5.85 -9.42
C ARG A 59 0.32 4.94 -9.57
N SER A 60 0.83 4.88 -10.79
CA SER A 60 2.03 4.15 -11.18
C SER A 60 3.09 4.21 -10.07
N PRO A 61 3.35 3.12 -9.32
CA PRO A 61 4.59 2.99 -8.60
C PRO A 61 5.55 2.34 -9.58
N THR A 62 6.49 3.14 -10.08
CA THR A 62 7.61 2.65 -10.86
C THR A 62 8.26 1.48 -10.12
N LYS A 63 8.32 0.36 -10.85
CA LYS A 63 9.02 -0.90 -10.57
C LYS A 63 10.18 -0.77 -9.57
N HIS A 64 9.99 -1.25 -8.34
CA HIS A 64 11.07 -1.74 -7.50
C HIS A 64 10.77 -3.18 -7.08
N THR A 65 11.24 -4.09 -7.92
CA THR A 65 11.47 -5.49 -7.58
C THR A 65 12.67 -5.60 -6.65
N ALA A 66 12.60 -6.57 -5.75
CA ALA A 66 13.62 -7.05 -4.81
C ALA A 66 13.54 -6.48 -3.38
N ASP A 67 13.36 -7.42 -2.46
CA ASP A 67 13.75 -7.41 -1.04
C ASP A 67 12.84 -6.65 -0.04
N VAL A 68 12.26 -7.42 0.88
CA VAL A 68 11.18 -7.01 1.80
C VAL A 68 11.68 -6.29 3.06
N GLU A 69 13.00 -6.08 3.21
CA GLU A 69 13.58 -5.42 4.40
C GLU A 69 13.93 -3.93 4.20
N GLY A 70 14.07 -3.43 2.96
CA GLY A 70 14.49 -2.03 2.68
C GLY A 70 13.36 -1.05 2.28
N LYS A 71 12.12 -1.53 2.09
CA LYS A 71 11.01 -0.72 1.53
C LYS A 71 10.57 0.46 2.38
N ASN A 72 10.91 0.45 3.68
CA ASN A 72 10.53 1.52 4.60
C ASN A 72 11.55 2.66 4.65
N GLU A 73 12.80 2.43 4.23
CA GLU A 73 13.87 3.40 4.41
C GLU A 73 13.60 4.70 3.65
N GLY A 74 13.17 4.61 2.39
CA GLY A 74 12.79 5.79 1.60
C GLY A 74 11.65 6.60 2.21
N ASN A 75 10.66 5.94 2.83
CA ASN A 75 9.55 6.60 3.51
C ASN A 75 10.00 7.26 4.81
N VAL A 76 10.88 6.59 5.56
CA VAL A 76 11.47 7.10 6.81
C VAL A 76 12.34 8.32 6.52
N ILE A 77 13.24 8.23 5.54
CA ILE A 77 14.08 9.35 5.08
C ILE A 77 13.20 10.52 4.60
N GLY A 78 12.15 10.24 3.84
CA GLY A 78 11.19 11.25 3.39
C GLY A 78 10.49 11.96 4.55
N GLY A 79 10.10 11.20 5.59
CA GLY A 79 9.49 11.73 6.81
C GLY A 79 10.42 12.68 7.57
N TYR A 80 11.66 12.28 7.82
CA TYR A 80 12.64 13.13 8.51
C TYR A 80 12.97 14.40 7.70
N LYS A 81 13.09 14.30 6.37
CA LYS A 81 13.26 15.49 5.51
C LYS A 81 12.07 16.46 5.60
N ALA A 82 10.85 15.94 5.74
CA ALA A 82 9.67 16.77 5.93
C ALA A 82 9.68 17.47 7.31
N THR A 83 10.14 16.78 8.35
CA THR A 83 10.32 17.33 9.70
C THR A 83 11.27 18.53 9.70
N LEU A 84 12.39 18.46 8.99
CA LEU A 84 13.35 19.57 8.85
C LEU A 84 12.72 20.80 8.18
N LYS A 85 11.93 20.58 7.12
CA LYS A 85 11.28 21.66 6.35
C LYS A 85 10.07 22.29 7.05
N ASN A 86 9.46 21.61 8.01
CA ASN A 86 8.25 22.09 8.66
C ASN A 86 8.58 23.18 9.70
N PRO A 87 8.09 24.44 9.54
CA PRO A 87 8.36 25.52 10.47
C PRO A 87 7.65 25.36 11.83
N ARG A 88 6.68 24.45 11.93
CA ARG A 88 5.93 24.18 13.18
C ARG A 88 6.60 23.14 14.08
N VAL A 89 7.68 22.52 13.61
CA VAL A 89 8.42 21.51 14.36
C VAL A 89 9.45 22.19 15.27
N SER A 90 9.64 21.66 16.47
CA SER A 90 10.62 22.17 17.43
C SER A 90 12.06 21.96 16.96
N LYS A 91 12.99 22.76 17.48
CA LYS A 91 14.43 22.65 17.15
C LYS A 91 14.99 21.26 17.51
N GLU A 92 14.63 20.74 18.67
CA GLU A 92 15.05 19.41 19.13
C GLU A 92 14.61 18.29 18.17
N ALA A 93 13.37 18.34 17.69
CA ALA A 93 12.86 17.35 16.74
C ALA A 93 13.52 17.46 15.36
N LYS A 94 13.97 18.64 14.95
CA LYS A 94 14.75 18.84 13.73
C LYS A 94 16.16 18.27 13.86
N GLN A 95 16.85 18.54 14.98
CA GLN A 95 18.17 17.97 15.26
C GLN A 95 18.14 16.45 15.24
N HIS A 96 17.13 15.85 15.88
CA HIS A 96 16.95 14.39 15.84
C HIS A 96 16.71 13.87 14.41
N ALA A 97 15.91 14.58 13.61
CA ALA A 97 15.67 14.19 12.22
C ALA A 97 16.95 14.27 11.37
N GLU A 98 17.85 15.21 11.65
CA GLU A 98 19.14 15.37 10.99
C GLU A 98 20.08 14.22 11.32
N THR A 99 20.25 13.88 12.60
CA THR A 99 21.07 12.73 13.03
C THR A 99 20.59 11.42 12.41
N GLU A 100 19.28 11.17 12.40
CA GLU A 100 18.72 9.94 11.80
C GLU A 100 18.96 9.86 10.28
N LEU A 101 19.03 11.00 9.59
CA LEU A 101 19.32 11.06 8.17
C LEU A 101 20.82 10.83 7.90
N GLU A 102 21.70 11.40 8.72
CA GLU A 102 23.15 11.19 8.66
C GLU A 102 23.53 9.72 8.95
N ASP A 103 22.96 9.10 9.98
CA ASP A 103 23.17 7.69 10.32
C ASP A 103 22.77 6.74 9.17
N ARG A 104 21.82 7.18 8.33
CA ARG A 104 21.35 6.45 7.14
C ARG A 104 22.16 6.77 5.89
N GLY A 105 23.23 7.55 6.00
CA GLY A 105 24.09 7.94 4.87
C GLY A 105 23.40 8.87 3.88
N VAL A 106 22.39 9.62 4.32
CA VAL A 106 21.77 10.66 3.50
C VAL A 106 22.61 11.92 3.65
N ASP A 107 23.35 12.28 2.61
CA ASP A 107 24.05 13.56 2.55
C ASP A 107 23.02 14.69 2.67
N LEU A 108 22.98 15.29 3.86
CA LEU A 108 22.29 16.53 4.10
C LEU A 108 23.30 17.63 3.82
N GLU A 109 23.13 18.33 2.70
CA GLU A 109 23.75 19.64 2.58
C GLU A 109 23.26 20.48 3.76
N PRO A 110 24.17 21.05 4.57
CA PRO A 110 23.78 21.84 5.73
C PRO A 110 22.87 22.95 5.23
N TYR A 111 21.62 22.94 5.71
CA TYR A 111 20.72 24.06 5.52
C TYR A 111 21.33 25.20 6.34
N GLU A 112 22.07 26.09 5.67
CA GLU A 112 22.38 27.39 6.26
C GLU A 112 21.04 28.01 6.63
N GLU A 113 20.74 28.04 7.93
CA GLU A 113 19.65 28.84 8.46
C GLU A 113 20.02 30.29 8.11
N GLU A 114 19.51 30.76 6.97
CA GLU A 114 19.49 32.17 6.60
C GLU A 114 18.64 32.85 7.68
N THR A 115 19.31 33.19 8.77
CA THR A 115 18.78 33.93 9.91
C THR A 115 18.35 35.29 9.37
N LYS A 116 17.12 35.37 8.88
CA LYS A 116 16.43 36.65 8.75
C LYS A 116 16.14 37.13 10.17
N GLU A 117 17.14 37.82 10.74
CA GLU A 117 16.93 38.81 11.79
C GLU A 117 15.74 39.70 11.39
N LEU A 118 14.82 39.87 12.34
CA LEU A 118 13.67 40.76 12.28
C LEU A 118 13.75 41.70 13.47
#